data_AF-A0A2H9M5C6-F1
#
_entry.id   AF-A0A2H9M5C6-F1
#
_cell.length_a   1.000
_cell.length_b   1.000
_cell.length_c   1.000
_cell.angle_alpha   90.00
_cell.angle_beta   90.00
_cell.angle_gamma   90.00
#
_symmetry.space_group_name_H-M   'P 1'
#
loop_
_entity.id
_entity.type
_entity.pdbx_description
1 polymer ?
#
loop_
_entity_poly.entity_id
_entity_poly.type
_entity_poly.pdbx_seq_one_letter_code
_entity_poly.pdbx_strand_id
1 'polypeptide(L)'
;GDVHCKRMTNLLRKAIQSVLKAIIHFKENKETALRDVLEVKTYNKETKEEYNKALEKLYGGELTIDVIKMREIYKHIRDCGKATAETSNYIMETIVKTT
;
A
#
# COMPACT_ATOMS: atom_id res chain seq x y z
N GLY A 1 -15.74 -9.09 -10.25
CA GLY A 1 -14.97 -8.40 -9.19
C GLY A 1 -14.35 -7.15 -9.78
N ASP A 2 -14.55 -6.01 -9.13
CA ASP A 2 -14.14 -4.68 -9.59
C ASP A 2 -12.62 -4.60 -9.93
N VAL A 3 -12.28 -3.91 -11.02
CA VAL A 3 -10.91 -3.84 -11.55
C VAL A 3 -9.98 -3.04 -10.64
N HIS A 4 -10.48 -1.95 -10.03
CA HIS A 4 -9.71 -1.12 -9.13
C HIS A 4 -9.47 -1.86 -7.81
N CYS A 5 -10.49 -2.55 -7.26
CA CYS A 5 -10.32 -3.43 -6.11
C CYS A 5 -9.22 -4.47 -6.36
N LYS A 6 -9.28 -5.20 -7.50
CA LYS A 6 -8.28 -6.22 -7.83
C LYS A 6 -6.86 -5.63 -7.92
N ARG A 7 -6.71 -4.48 -8.56
CA ARG A 7 -5.42 -3.79 -8.69
C ARG A 7 -4.89 -3.33 -7.34
N MET A 8 -5.70 -2.61 -6.56
CA MET A 8 -5.31 -2.12 -5.23
C MET A 8 -4.96 -3.27 -4.28
N THR A 9 -5.75 -4.36 -4.26
CA THR A 9 -5.44 -5.52 -3.42
C THR A 9 -4.15 -6.22 -3.87
N ASN A 10 -3.87 -6.27 -5.18
CA ASN A 10 -2.61 -6.83 -5.67
C ASN A 10 -1.40 -5.95 -5.29
N LEU A 11 -1.55 -4.62 -5.33
CA LEU A 11 -0.53 -3.68 -4.85
C LEU A 11 -0.30 -3.82 -3.35
N LEU A 12 -1.37 -3.95 -2.56
CA LEU A 12 -1.28 -4.21 -1.13
C LEU A 12 -0.56 -5.52 -0.84
N ARG A 13 -0.87 -6.60 -1.57
CA ARG A 13 -0.18 -7.89 -1.45
C ARG A 13 1.33 -7.74 -1.69
N LYS A 14 1.72 -7.00 -2.74
CA LYS A 14 3.14 -6.73 -3.03
C LYS A 14 3.79 -5.90 -1.92
N ALA A 15 3.11 -4.88 -1.41
CA ALA A 15 3.60 -4.07 -0.29
C ALA A 15 3.85 -4.93 0.96
N ILE A 16 2.93 -5.82 1.32
CA ILE A 16 3.09 -6.75 2.45
C ILE A 16 4.28 -7.69 2.23
N GLN A 17 4.46 -8.20 1.01
CA GLN A 17 5.62 -9.04 0.66
C GLN A 17 6.94 -8.28 0.83
N SER A 18 7.02 -7.02 0.39
CA SER A 18 8.22 -6.20 0.57
C SER A 18 8.45 -5.83 2.05
N VAL A 19 7.39 -5.62 2.85
CA VAL A 19 7.54 -5.48 4.32
C VAL A 19 8.17 -6.75 4.93
N LEU A 20 7.69 -7.93 4.56
CA LEU A 20 8.27 -9.19 5.04
C LEU A 20 9.75 -9.32 4.66
N LYS A 21 10.11 -9.00 3.41
CA LYS A 21 11.52 -9.00 2.98
C LYS A 21 12.36 -8.02 3.78
N ALA A 22 11.86 -6.79 4.00
CA ALA A 22 12.56 -5.79 4.80
C ALA A 22 12.80 -6.29 6.24
N ILE A 23 11.84 -6.99 6.85
CA ILE A 23 11.96 -7.62 8.18
C ILE A 23 13.00 -8.74 8.20
N ILE A 24 13.15 -9.50 7.12
CA ILE A 24 14.18 -10.55 7.04
C ILE A 24 15.55 -9.89 6.88
N HIS A 25 15.68 -8.99 5.90
CA HIS A 25 16.97 -8.43 5.53
C HIS A 25 17.52 -7.40 6.53
N PHE A 26 16.72 -6.69 7.33
CA PHE A 26 17.29 -5.63 8.20
C PHE A 26 18.29 -6.16 9.25
N LYS A 27 18.26 -7.46 9.56
CA LYS A 27 19.24 -8.13 10.44
C LYS A 27 20.47 -8.66 9.69
N GLU A 28 20.35 -8.93 8.39
CA GLU A 28 21.37 -9.62 7.58
C GLU A 28 22.11 -8.65 6.65
N ASN A 29 21.37 -7.79 5.97
CA ASN A 29 21.86 -6.83 4.99
C ASN A 29 21.01 -5.56 5.00
N LYS A 30 21.56 -4.51 5.62
CA LYS A 30 20.90 -3.20 5.72
C LYS A 30 20.59 -2.57 4.37
N GLU A 31 21.50 -2.66 3.40
CA GLU A 31 21.31 -2.06 2.07
C GLU A 31 20.14 -2.71 1.32
N THR A 32 20.03 -4.03 1.37
CA THR A 32 18.89 -4.75 0.78
C THR A 32 17.59 -4.40 1.49
N ALA A 33 17.60 -4.32 2.83
CA ALA A 33 16.42 -3.94 3.59
C ALA A 33 15.93 -2.51 3.25
N LEU A 34 16.85 -1.57 2.99
CA LEU A 34 16.49 -0.23 2.52
C LEU A 34 15.80 -0.26 1.16
N ARG A 35 16.25 -1.12 0.23
CA ARG A 35 15.59 -1.32 -1.06
C ARG A 35 14.18 -1.88 -0.89
N ASP A 36 13.98 -2.87 -0.03
CA ASP A 36 12.65 -3.41 0.25
C ASP A 36 11.70 -2.35 0.84
N VAL A 37 12.20 -1.49 1.74
CA VAL A 37 11.40 -0.37 2.26
C VAL A 37 10.99 0.60 1.14
N LEU A 38 11.88 0.89 0.20
CA LEU A 38 11.56 1.73 -0.96
C LEU A 38 10.48 1.10 -1.83
N GLU A 39 10.50 -0.23 -2.04
CA GLU A 39 9.42 -0.93 -2.75
C GLU A 39 8.06 -0.74 -2.05
N VAL A 40 8.00 -0.86 -0.72
CA VAL A 40 6.75 -0.62 0.04
C VAL A 40 6.21 0.79 -0.22
N LYS A 41 7.09 1.80 -0.21
CA LYS A 41 6.70 3.20 -0.49
C LYS A 41 6.17 3.36 -1.91
N THR A 42 6.80 2.72 -2.89
CA THR A 42 6.35 2.72 -4.29
C THR A 42 4.96 2.10 -4.42
N TYR A 43 4.74 0.90 -3.88
CA TYR A 43 3.43 0.24 -3.97
C TYR A 43 2.32 1.00 -3.22
N ASN A 44 2.62 1.65 -2.10
CA ASN A 44 1.65 2.50 -1.41
C ASN A 44 1.29 3.75 -2.25
N LYS A 45 2.28 4.37 -2.90
CA LYS A 45 2.02 5.49 -3.83
C LYS A 45 1.11 5.05 -4.98
N GLU A 46 1.42 3.92 -5.63
CA GLU A 46 0.59 3.36 -6.69
C GLU A 46 -0.83 3.01 -6.20
N THR A 47 -0.97 2.51 -4.97
CA THR A 47 -2.27 2.21 -4.36
C THR A 47 -3.10 3.49 -4.18
N LYS A 48 -2.48 4.59 -3.76
CA LYS A 48 -3.14 5.90 -3.63
C LYS A 48 -3.56 6.47 -4.98
N GLU A 49 -2.72 6.31 -6.00
CA GLU A 49 -3.05 6.74 -7.36
C GLU A 49 -4.23 5.95 -7.93
N GLU A 50 -4.24 4.62 -7.77
CA GLU A 50 -5.34 3.77 -8.21
C GLU A 50 -6.64 4.05 -7.43
N TYR A 51 -6.53 4.34 -6.13
CA TYR A 51 -7.67 4.79 -5.30
C TYR A 51 -8.31 6.07 -5.87
N ASN A 52 -7.50 7.07 -6.23
CA ASN A 52 -8.01 8.31 -6.79
C ASN A 52 -8.73 8.08 -8.13
N LYS A 53 -8.12 7.27 -9.03
CA LYS A 53 -8.76 6.86 -10.30
C LYS A 53 -10.09 6.14 -10.06
N ALA A 54 -10.13 5.27 -9.05
CA ALA A 54 -11.34 4.55 -8.69
C ALA A 54 -12.45 5.50 -8.23
N LEU A 55 -12.12 6.52 -7.44
CA LEU A 55 -13.07 7.54 -6.99
C LEU A 55 -13.58 8.42 -8.14
N GLU A 56 -12.70 8.88 -9.02
CA GLU A 56 -13.08 9.70 -10.19
C GLU A 56 -14.11 8.96 -11.05
N LYS A 57 -13.87 7.67 -11.30
CA LYS A 57 -14.81 6.83 -12.04
C LYS A 57 -16.12 6.58 -11.28
N LEU A 58 -16.03 6.36 -9.97
CA LEU A 58 -17.17 6.03 -9.13
C LEU A 58 -18.16 7.20 -8.97
N TYR A 59 -17.65 8.43 -8.88
CA TYR A 59 -18.47 9.65 -8.78
C TYR A 59 -18.92 10.23 -10.12
N GLY A 60 -18.50 9.65 -11.25
CA GLY A 60 -18.96 10.04 -12.58
C GLY A 60 -20.38 9.59 -12.93
N GLY A 61 -21.09 8.91 -12.02
CA GLY A 61 -22.45 8.39 -12.21
C GLY A 61 -23.42 8.84 -11.12
N GLU A 62 -24.61 8.26 -11.12
CA GLU A 62 -25.64 8.52 -10.11
C GLU A 62 -25.20 8.01 -8.72
N LEU A 63 -25.44 8.82 -7.69
CA LEU A 63 -25.06 8.48 -6.32
C LEU A 63 -26.03 7.45 -5.72
N THR A 64 -25.62 6.19 -5.73
CA THR A 64 -26.40 5.07 -5.16
C THR A 64 -25.79 4.53 -3.86
N ILE A 65 -26.55 3.70 -3.13
CA ILE A 65 -26.03 2.95 -1.96
C ILE A 65 -24.82 2.09 -2.36
N ASP A 66 -24.83 1.52 -3.57
CA ASP A 66 -23.73 0.69 -4.06
C ASP A 66 -22.47 1.51 -4.30
N VAL A 67 -22.61 2.76 -4.78
CA VAL A 67 -21.49 3.72 -4.87
C VAL A 67 -20.88 3.97 -3.49
N ILE A 68 -21.69 4.20 -2.46
CA ILE A 68 -21.21 4.43 -1.10
C ILE A 68 -20.46 3.20 -0.56
N LYS A 69 -21.01 1.99 -0.77
CA LYS A 69 -20.38 0.75 -0.35
C LYS A 69 -19.04 0.51 -1.04
N MET A 70 -18.97 0.72 -2.36
CA MET A 70 -17.73 0.56 -3.13
C MET A 70 -16.64 1.55 -2.69
N ARG A 71 -17.02 2.80 -2.39
CA ARG A 71 -16.11 3.80 -1.85
C ARG A 71 -15.46 3.35 -0.54
N GLU A 72 -16.23 2.76 0.37
CA GLU A 72 -15.69 2.25 1.64
C GLU A 72 -14.75 1.06 1.42
N ILE A 73 -15.04 0.17 0.47
CA ILE A 73 -14.12 -0.93 0.11
C ILE A 73 -12.78 -0.35 -0.38
N TYR A 74 -12.78 0.59 -1.31
CA TYR A 74 -11.56 1.24 -1.79
C TYR A 74 -10.79 1.92 -0.67
N LYS A 75 -11.51 2.62 0.23
CA LYS A 75 -10.92 3.31 1.38
C LYS A 75 -10.22 2.34 2.33
N HIS A 76 -10.84 1.22 2.67
CA HIS A 76 -10.22 0.22 3.54
C HIS A 76 -8.96 -0.40 2.93
N ILE A 77 -8.96 -0.71 1.63
CA ILE A 77 -7.76 -1.23 0.95
C ILE A 77 -6.63 -0.19 0.98
N ARG A 78 -6.94 1.09 0.71
CA ARG A 78 -5.98 2.19 0.82
C ARG A 78 -5.43 2.32 2.24
N ASP A 79 -6.27 2.21 3.26
CA ASP A 79 -5.85 2.34 4.66
C ASP A 79 -4.94 1.19 5.09
N CYS A 80 -5.17 -0.03 4.61
CA CYS A 80 -4.19 -1.11 4.74
C CYS A 80 -2.84 -0.74 4.09
N GLY A 81 -2.85 -0.12 2.90
CA GLY A 81 -1.63 0.37 2.25
C GLY A 81 -0.89 1.45 3.05
N LYS A 82 -1.62 2.33 3.74
CA LYS A 82 -1.00 3.30 4.65
C LYS A 82 -0.32 2.62 5.83
N ALA A 83 -0.97 1.63 6.43
CA ALA A 83 -0.40 0.88 7.56
C ALA A 83 0.89 0.13 7.15
N THR A 84 0.96 -0.42 5.94
CA THR A 84 2.20 -1.05 5.47
C THR A 84 3.32 -0.03 5.24
N ALA A 85 3.01 1.15 4.72
CA ALA A 85 3.97 2.24 4.58
C ALA A 85 4.47 2.79 5.93
N GLU A 86 3.59 2.89 6.92
CA GLU A 86 3.99 3.27 8.28
C GLU A 86 4.90 2.21 8.92
N THR A 87 4.56 0.93 8.75
CA THR A 87 5.40 -0.19 9.18
C THR A 87 6.81 -0.12 8.56
N SER A 88 6.92 0.18 7.26
CA SER A 88 8.23 0.28 6.60
C SER A 88 9.04 1.49 7.05
N ASN A 89 8.39 2.57 7.51
CA ASN A 89 9.09 3.70 8.13
C ASN A 89 9.74 3.30 9.46
N TYR A 90 9.07 2.54 10.32
CA TYR A 90 9.69 2.05 11.55
C TYR A 90 10.88 1.11 11.31
N ILE A 91 10.79 0.27 10.26
CA ILE A 91 11.92 -0.57 9.83
C ILE A 91 13.10 0.31 9.39
N MET A 92 12.85 1.31 8.55
CA MET A 92 13.85 2.30 8.12
C MET A 92 14.53 2.99 9.30
N GLU A 93 13.76 3.50 10.26
CA GLU A 93 14.31 4.14 11.45
C GLU A 93 15.20 3.20 12.26
N THR A 94 14.83 1.92 12.34
CA THR A 94 15.62 0.90 13.03
C THR A 94 16.96 0.66 12.33
N ILE A 95 16.97 0.63 10.99
CA ILE A 95 18.21 0.50 10.20
C ILE A 95 19.12 1.72 10.41
N VAL A 96 18.54 2.93 10.39
CA VAL A 96 19.31 4.18 10.57
C VAL A 96 19.87 4.31 11.98
N LYS A 97 19.09 4.02 13.03
CA LYS A 97 19.54 4.12 14.44
C LYS A 97 20.59 3.07 14.83
N THR A 98 20.70 1.98 14.07
CA THR A 98 21.69 0.91 14.30
C THR A 98 22.95 1.07 13.46
N THR A 99 23.05 2.13 12.65
CA THR A 99 24.22 2.46 11.82
C THR A 99 24.98 3.61 12.47
#